data_AF-A0AAJ7DUJ1-F1
#
_entry.id   AF-A0AAJ7DUJ1-F1
#
_cell.length_a   1.000
_cell.length_b   1.000
_cell.length_c   1.000
_cell.angle_alpha   90.00
_cell.angle_beta   90.00
_cell.angle_gamma   90.00
#
_symmetry.space_group_name_H-M   'P 1'
#
loop_
_entity.id
_entity.type
_entity.pdbx_description
1 polymer ?
#
loop_
_entity_poly.entity_id
_entity_poly.type
_entity_poly.pdbx_seq_one_letter_code
_entity_poly.pdbx_strand_id
1 'polypeptide(L)'
;MGWVALGRPASGGDHLSPILSLSLASLVTSFLLTVLCIITLALTLGTVVSADDIFEEGKSDKEILDNLLLSTRYDKRLLPPVQDADFCCGMHWPGDADDISETNRTTARYLLELSNDAFDRNRNENKYTSHQHLRTHLRGTLTVNVSVLLLSLASPDESSLKYEVEFLLQQQWYDPRLRYSNRSRYEFLNAIHHHNDIWLPDTYFIMHGDFKDPLIPVHFALRIYRNGTVNYLMRRHLILSCQGRLNIFPFDDPLCSFAIESISYEQTAITYVWKNDEDTLRKSPSLTTLNAYLIQNQTITCPIKASWRGNYSCLKVDLIFTRDRAFYFTTVFIPGIILVTSSFITFWLEWNAVPARVMIGVTTMLNFFTTSNGFRSTLPVVSNLTAMNVWDGVCMCFIYASLLEFVCVNYVGRKRPLHNVVYRPGENPVTQRLPAVLNRIGIILASPLKREGGAATSTGGGANEIVTCTNCGPNPCTHTATNGCAAEVRKKEPPHPIRVAKTIDVIARITFPAAYFVFLTFFFIHYKGVS
;
A
#
# COMPACT_ATOMS: atom_id res chain seq x y z
N MET A 1 -37.82 -104.17 62.83
CA MET A 1 -37.63 -103.57 64.17
C MET A 1 -36.19 -103.10 64.26
N GLY A 2 -35.97 -101.90 64.79
CA GLY A 2 -34.70 -101.17 64.68
C GLY A 2 -33.53 -101.80 65.43
N TRP A 3 -32.35 -101.20 65.32
CA TRP A 3 -31.85 -100.21 66.28
C TRP A 3 -30.44 -99.70 65.85
N VAL A 4 -30.29 -98.39 66.04
CA VAL A 4 -29.14 -97.49 66.23
C VAL A 4 -27.78 -98.12 66.64
N ALA A 5 -26.64 -97.61 66.11
CA ALA A 5 -25.55 -96.91 66.85
C ALA A 5 -24.11 -97.05 66.28
N LEU A 6 -23.48 -95.87 66.17
CA LEU A 6 -22.05 -95.47 66.11
C LEU A 6 -20.90 -96.48 66.35
N GLY A 7 -19.80 -96.30 65.57
CA GLY A 7 -18.49 -95.92 66.17
C GLY A 7 -17.21 -96.74 65.87
N ARG A 8 -16.46 -96.32 64.82
CA ARG A 8 -14.97 -96.27 64.67
C ARG A 8 -14.11 -97.59 64.70
N PRO A 9 -12.85 -97.56 64.17
CA PRO A 9 -12.42 -98.46 63.09
C PRO A 9 -11.23 -99.38 63.43
N ALA A 10 -10.98 -100.41 62.60
CA ALA A 10 -9.64 -100.96 62.38
C ALA A 10 -9.57 -101.87 61.13
N SER A 11 -8.80 -101.37 60.15
CA SER A 11 -7.80 -102.06 59.30
C SER A 11 -8.03 -103.47 58.74
N GLY A 12 -7.78 -103.56 57.42
CA GLY A 12 -7.52 -104.76 56.63
C GLY A 12 -8.62 -104.95 55.59
N GLY A 13 -8.51 -104.52 54.34
CA GLY A 13 -7.36 -104.50 53.47
C GLY A 13 -7.71 -105.43 52.32
N ASP A 14 -7.96 -104.89 51.13
CA ASP A 14 -7.92 -105.70 49.93
C ASP A 14 -7.51 -104.86 48.72
N HIS A 15 -6.53 -105.44 48.03
CA HIS A 15 -5.81 -104.95 46.88
C HIS A 15 -6.70 -104.73 45.67
N LEU A 16 -6.63 -103.54 45.06
CA LEU A 16 -6.94 -103.33 43.64
C LEU A 16 -6.00 -102.27 43.03
N SER A 17 -4.97 -102.79 42.34
CA SER A 17 -4.17 -102.26 41.23
C SER A 17 -3.94 -100.73 41.05
N PRO A 18 -2.67 -100.25 40.99
CA PRO A 18 -2.30 -98.84 40.79
C PRO A 18 -2.29 -98.37 39.31
N ILE A 19 -2.84 -99.16 38.37
CA ILE A 19 -2.72 -98.88 36.93
C ILE A 19 -3.89 -98.01 36.42
N LEU A 20 -5.05 -98.02 37.08
CA LEU A 20 -6.21 -97.23 36.66
C LEU A 20 -6.19 -95.77 37.14
N SER A 21 -5.52 -95.47 38.27
CA SER A 21 -5.48 -94.13 38.86
C SER A 21 -4.48 -93.19 38.18
N LEU A 22 -3.37 -93.71 37.63
CA LEU A 22 -2.44 -92.91 36.82
C LEU A 22 -3.01 -92.54 35.45
N SER A 23 -3.86 -93.40 34.87
CA SER A 23 -4.52 -93.14 33.58
C SER A 23 -5.50 -91.96 33.65
N LEU A 24 -6.39 -91.96 34.64
CA LEU A 24 -7.35 -90.85 34.84
C LEU A 24 -6.64 -89.53 35.19
N ALA A 25 -5.60 -89.55 36.01
CA ALA A 25 -4.84 -88.34 36.32
C ALA A 25 -4.10 -87.77 35.08
N SER A 26 -3.58 -88.64 34.21
CA SER A 26 -2.95 -88.22 32.95
C SER A 26 -3.95 -87.66 31.94
N LEU A 27 -5.16 -88.23 31.88
CA LEU A 27 -6.22 -87.76 30.99
C LEU A 27 -6.78 -86.42 31.46
N VAL A 28 -6.99 -86.22 32.77
CA VAL A 28 -7.48 -84.96 33.33
C VAL A 28 -6.44 -83.84 33.19
N THR A 29 -5.15 -84.15 33.42
CA THR A 29 -4.07 -83.17 33.22
C THR A 29 -3.86 -82.83 31.74
N SER A 30 -3.94 -83.81 30.84
CA SER A 30 -3.93 -83.56 29.39
C SER A 30 -5.12 -82.72 28.96
N PHE A 31 -6.33 -82.98 29.48
CA PHE A 31 -7.52 -82.22 29.14
C PHE A 31 -7.44 -80.77 29.64
N LEU A 32 -6.95 -80.57 30.87
CA LEU A 32 -6.69 -79.24 31.43
C LEU A 32 -5.63 -78.48 30.65
N LEU A 33 -4.54 -79.14 30.23
CA LEU A 33 -3.51 -78.53 29.38
C LEU A 33 -4.05 -78.17 28.00
N THR A 34 -4.89 -79.02 27.39
CA THR A 34 -5.53 -78.67 26.10
C THR A 34 -6.51 -77.52 26.23
N VAL A 35 -7.30 -77.47 27.31
CA VAL A 35 -8.23 -76.37 27.56
C VAL A 35 -7.47 -75.08 27.86
N LEU A 36 -6.40 -75.14 28.66
CA LEU A 36 -5.54 -73.99 28.92
C LEU A 36 -4.86 -73.52 27.63
N CYS A 37 -4.39 -74.45 26.78
CA CYS A 37 -3.78 -74.14 25.50
C CYS A 37 -4.79 -73.52 24.53
N ILE A 38 -6.02 -74.02 24.46
CA ILE A 38 -7.11 -73.44 23.67
C ILE A 38 -7.51 -72.06 24.21
N ILE A 39 -7.54 -71.87 25.53
CA ILE A 39 -7.83 -70.56 26.15
C ILE A 39 -6.67 -69.59 25.86
N THR A 40 -5.41 -70.01 25.94
CA THR A 40 -4.27 -69.16 25.55
C THR A 40 -4.24 -68.92 24.05
N LEU A 41 -4.64 -69.87 23.21
CA LEU A 41 -4.75 -69.70 21.76
C LEU A 41 -5.91 -68.77 21.41
N ALA A 42 -7.03 -68.83 22.14
CA ALA A 42 -8.18 -67.95 21.99
C ALA A 42 -7.92 -66.55 22.56
N LEU A 43 -7.14 -66.43 23.63
CA LEU A 43 -6.67 -65.15 24.17
C LEU A 43 -5.59 -64.55 23.27
N THR A 44 -4.69 -65.35 22.69
CA THR A 44 -3.69 -64.86 21.72
C THR A 44 -4.31 -64.55 20.36
N LEU A 45 -5.26 -65.34 19.86
CA LEU A 45 -6.09 -64.95 18.70
C LEU A 45 -6.95 -63.73 19.05
N GLY A 46 -7.47 -63.63 20.27
CA GLY A 46 -8.23 -62.46 20.74
C GLY A 46 -7.37 -61.21 20.83
N THR A 47 -6.09 -61.32 21.23
CA THR A 47 -5.14 -60.21 21.23
C THR A 47 -4.54 -59.92 19.85
N VAL A 48 -4.50 -60.92 18.95
CA VAL A 48 -4.08 -60.74 17.55
C VAL A 48 -5.22 -60.16 16.70
N VAL A 49 -6.49 -60.43 17.02
CA VAL A 49 -7.68 -59.81 16.43
C VAL A 49 -7.99 -58.44 17.06
N SER A 50 -7.41 -58.13 18.22
CA SER A 50 -7.47 -56.81 18.87
C SER A 50 -6.47 -55.78 18.31
N ALA A 51 -5.68 -56.14 17.30
CA ALA A 51 -5.07 -55.12 16.45
C ALA A 51 -6.13 -54.68 15.45
N ASP A 52 -7.06 -53.83 15.89
CA ASP A 52 -7.96 -53.10 14.99
C ASP A 52 -7.08 -52.42 13.94
N ASP A 53 -7.06 -52.96 12.73
CA ASP A 53 -6.61 -52.28 11.55
C ASP A 53 -7.67 -51.19 11.31
N ILE A 54 -7.51 -50.03 11.98
CA ILE A 54 -8.48 -48.92 12.08
C ILE A 54 -9.02 -48.44 10.71
N PHE A 55 -8.37 -48.83 9.62
CA PHE A 55 -8.74 -48.54 8.24
C PHE A 55 -9.12 -49.82 7.49
N GLU A 56 -10.22 -50.49 7.83
CA GLU A 56 -10.79 -51.55 6.99
C GLU A 56 -10.98 -51.09 5.53
N GLU A 57 -10.81 -52.02 4.59
CA GLU A 57 -10.95 -51.81 3.15
C GLU A 57 -12.40 -51.43 2.83
N GLY A 58 -12.66 -50.15 2.49
CA GLY A 58 -14.00 -49.65 2.14
C GLY A 58 -14.53 -48.47 2.96
N LYS A 59 -13.80 -47.97 3.96
CA LYS A 59 -14.22 -46.76 4.71
C LYS A 59 -14.29 -45.52 3.83
N SER A 60 -15.33 -44.71 4.03
CA SER A 60 -15.51 -43.42 3.35
C SER A 60 -14.47 -42.40 3.81
N ASP A 61 -14.06 -41.46 2.95
CA ASP A 61 -13.13 -40.37 3.31
C ASP A 61 -13.58 -39.61 4.57
N LYS A 62 -14.90 -39.49 4.77
CA LYS A 62 -15.49 -38.91 5.97
C LYS A 62 -15.12 -39.72 7.23
N GLU A 63 -15.28 -41.03 7.18
CA GLU A 63 -15.00 -41.91 8.32
C GLU A 63 -13.50 -41.94 8.63
N ILE A 64 -12.65 -41.86 7.61
CA ILE A 64 -11.20 -41.75 7.79
C ILE A 64 -10.88 -40.44 8.53
N LEU A 65 -11.49 -39.32 8.11
CA LEU A 65 -11.31 -38.02 8.74
C LEU A 65 -11.85 -37.98 10.17
N ASP A 66 -13.04 -38.52 10.41
CA ASP A 66 -13.64 -38.60 11.75
C ASP A 66 -12.75 -39.43 12.69
N ASN A 67 -12.18 -40.55 12.22
CA ASN A 67 -11.24 -41.37 13.00
C ASN A 67 -9.88 -40.67 13.24
N LEU A 68 -9.42 -39.85 12.30
CA LEU A 68 -8.22 -39.03 12.47
C LEU A 68 -8.41 -37.95 13.53
N LEU A 69 -9.61 -37.35 13.59
CA LEU A 69 -9.94 -36.22 14.45
C LEU A 69 -10.56 -36.61 15.80
N LEU A 70 -10.64 -37.91 16.10
CA LEU A 70 -11.02 -38.39 17.43
C LEU A 70 -10.12 -37.75 18.50
N SER A 71 -10.74 -37.22 19.56
CA SER A 71 -10.04 -36.52 20.65
C SER A 71 -9.04 -37.40 21.40
N THR A 72 -9.17 -38.73 21.30
CA THR A 72 -8.22 -39.71 21.84
C THR A 72 -6.93 -39.79 21.01
N ARG A 73 -6.96 -39.35 19.74
CA ARG A 73 -5.85 -39.45 18.78
C ARG A 73 -5.27 -38.08 18.42
N TYR A 74 -6.12 -37.07 18.27
CA TYR A 74 -5.71 -35.75 17.82
C TYR A 74 -6.19 -34.66 18.77
N ASP A 75 -5.25 -33.84 19.25
CA ASP A 75 -5.54 -32.63 20.01
C ASP A 75 -4.85 -31.43 19.38
N LYS A 76 -5.66 -30.55 18.78
CA LYS A 76 -5.20 -29.30 18.16
C LYS A 76 -4.60 -28.30 19.15
N ARG A 77 -4.81 -28.46 20.46
CA ARG A 77 -4.31 -27.54 21.50
C ARG A 77 -2.85 -27.81 21.88
N LEU A 78 -2.31 -28.92 21.40
CA LEU A 78 -0.90 -29.24 21.57
C LEU A 78 -0.02 -28.25 20.80
N LEU A 79 1.26 -28.22 21.15
CA LEU A 79 2.29 -27.45 20.46
C LEU A 79 2.31 -27.75 18.94
N PRO A 80 2.92 -26.88 18.12
CA PRO A 80 3.01 -27.08 16.67
C PRO A 80 3.46 -28.51 16.35
N PRO A 81 2.90 -29.17 15.33
CA PRO A 81 3.31 -30.52 14.95
C PRO A 81 4.77 -30.50 14.51
N VAL A 82 5.65 -31.00 15.36
CA VAL A 82 7.08 -31.14 15.05
C VAL A 82 7.38 -32.62 14.85
N GLN A 83 8.34 -32.88 13.96
CA GLN A 83 8.83 -34.23 13.71
C GLN A 83 9.77 -34.64 14.86
N ASP A 84 9.22 -35.23 15.91
CA ASP A 84 10.01 -35.96 16.91
C ASP A 84 10.03 -37.43 16.56
N ALA A 85 11.24 -38.01 16.49
CA ALA A 85 11.44 -39.45 16.32
C ALA A 85 10.75 -40.26 17.45
N ASP A 86 10.61 -39.64 18.64
CA ASP A 86 9.97 -40.24 19.81
C ASP A 86 8.44 -40.00 19.87
N PHE A 87 7.92 -39.07 19.06
CA PHE A 87 6.49 -38.72 19.03
C PHE A 87 5.70 -39.54 17.99
N CYS A 88 6.31 -40.55 17.38
CA CYS A 88 5.53 -41.62 16.74
C CYS A 88 4.80 -42.41 17.85
N CYS A 89 3.64 -41.88 18.23
CA CYS A 89 2.75 -42.31 19.30
C CYS A 89 2.48 -43.82 19.32
N GLY A 90 3.37 -44.67 19.85
CA GLY A 90 3.08 -46.08 20.14
C GLY A 90 2.42 -46.92 19.03
N MET A 91 2.34 -46.41 17.79
CA MET A 91 1.68 -47.01 16.65
C MET A 91 2.79 -47.65 15.83
N HIS A 92 3.15 -48.87 16.21
CA HIS A 92 3.88 -49.74 15.31
C HIS A 92 3.01 -49.97 14.07
N TRP A 93 3.47 -49.50 12.92
CA TRP A 93 2.99 -49.99 11.64
C TRP A 93 3.86 -51.19 11.24
N PRO A 94 3.27 -52.35 10.88
CA PRO A 94 4.03 -53.47 10.36
C PRO A 94 4.50 -53.10 8.95
N GLY A 95 5.76 -52.70 8.81
CA GLY A 95 6.33 -52.43 7.48
C GLY A 95 7.72 -51.79 7.44
N ASP A 96 8.15 -51.06 8.47
CA ASP A 96 9.45 -50.34 8.42
C ASP A 96 10.57 -51.04 9.23
N ALA A 97 10.40 -52.34 9.55
CA ALA A 97 11.37 -53.12 10.34
C ALA A 97 12.40 -53.91 9.51
N ASP A 98 12.48 -53.67 8.21
CA ASP A 98 13.37 -54.42 7.30
C ASP A 98 14.45 -53.52 6.67
N ASP A 99 15.18 -52.71 7.46
CA ASP A 99 16.50 -52.23 7.02
C ASP A 99 17.43 -51.70 8.14
N ILE A 100 17.58 -52.43 9.25
CA ILE A 100 18.61 -52.10 10.26
C ILE A 100 19.56 -53.28 10.45
N SER A 101 20.73 -53.15 9.81
CA SER A 101 21.94 -53.97 9.97
C SER A 101 22.21 -54.39 11.42
N GLU A 102 22.48 -55.68 11.60
CA GLU A 102 22.65 -56.45 12.85
C GLU A 102 23.79 -56.02 13.80
N THR A 103 24.45 -54.88 13.58
CA THR A 103 25.73 -54.59 14.27
C THR A 103 25.61 -53.74 15.55
N ASN A 104 24.43 -53.17 15.87
CA ASN A 104 24.26 -52.22 17.00
C ASN A 104 23.38 -52.71 18.16
N ARG A 105 23.04 -54.01 18.23
CA ARG A 105 22.18 -54.56 19.31
C ARG A 105 22.90 -54.71 20.67
N THR A 106 24.23 -54.67 20.71
CA THR A 106 25.01 -54.94 21.93
C THR A 106 25.29 -53.68 22.76
N THR A 107 25.46 -52.52 22.13
CA THR A 107 25.67 -51.22 22.83
C THR A 107 24.38 -50.65 23.43
N ALA A 108 23.22 -50.91 22.83
CA ALA A 108 21.93 -50.46 23.34
C ALA A 108 21.47 -51.19 24.62
N ARG A 109 21.84 -52.47 24.80
CA ARG A 109 21.53 -53.21 26.04
C ARG A 109 22.30 -52.70 27.25
N TYR A 110 23.54 -52.25 27.07
CA TYR A 110 24.37 -51.78 28.18
C TYR A 110 23.92 -50.43 28.75
N LEU A 111 23.28 -49.58 27.93
CA LEU A 111 22.72 -48.29 28.37
C LEU A 111 21.33 -48.41 29.01
N LEU A 112 20.60 -49.50 28.72
CA LEU A 112 19.28 -49.78 29.32
C LEU A 112 19.40 -50.33 30.76
N GLU A 113 20.49 -51.01 31.11
CA GLU A 113 20.69 -51.53 32.47
C GLU A 113 21.00 -50.42 33.50
N LEU A 114 21.61 -49.30 33.09
CA LEU A 114 21.88 -48.15 33.98
C LEU A 114 20.64 -47.29 34.28
N SER A 115 19.56 -47.44 33.50
CA SER A 115 18.31 -46.70 33.66
C SER A 115 17.34 -47.36 34.65
N ASN A 116 17.47 -48.67 34.89
CA ASN A 116 16.48 -49.45 35.64
C ASN A 116 16.65 -49.39 37.16
N ASP A 117 17.82 -48.98 37.66
CA ASP A 117 18.06 -48.85 39.11
C ASP A 117 17.38 -47.63 39.76
N ALA A 118 16.84 -46.70 38.96
CA ALA A 118 16.21 -45.48 39.46
C ALA A 118 14.67 -45.56 39.59
N PHE A 119 14.01 -46.64 39.14
CA PHE A 119 12.55 -46.66 38.94
C PHE A 119 11.73 -47.50 39.96
N ASP A 120 12.33 -48.04 41.03
CA ASP A 120 11.59 -48.87 42.00
C ASP A 120 11.20 -48.16 43.31
N ARG A 121 10.96 -46.84 43.24
CA ARG A 121 10.42 -46.04 44.36
C ARG A 121 9.39 -45.04 43.89
N ASN A 122 8.15 -45.50 43.68
CA ASN A 122 6.89 -44.79 43.98
C ASN A 122 5.75 -45.38 43.13
N ARG A 123 5.26 -46.53 43.55
CA ARG A 123 3.98 -47.06 43.10
C ARG A 123 2.95 -46.72 44.16
N ASN A 124 2.30 -45.56 44.04
CA ASN A 124 0.93 -45.28 44.48
C ASN A 124 0.55 -43.83 44.15
N GLU A 125 -0.68 -43.67 43.64
CA GLU A 125 -1.39 -42.42 43.34
C GLU A 125 -0.95 -41.65 42.08
N ASN A 126 -1.68 -41.84 40.97
CA ASN A 126 -2.46 -40.78 40.30
C ASN A 126 -3.09 -41.24 38.98
N LYS A 127 -4.42 -41.16 38.91
CA LYS A 127 -5.27 -41.50 37.76
C LYS A 127 -5.42 -40.34 36.76
N TYR A 128 -4.36 -39.56 36.52
CA TYR A 128 -4.41 -38.34 35.72
C TYR A 128 -3.09 -38.06 34.97
N THR A 129 -2.58 -39.00 34.17
CA THR A 129 -1.32 -38.77 33.44
C THR A 129 -1.29 -39.45 32.07
N SER A 130 -2.20 -39.09 31.16
CA SER A 130 -1.98 -39.30 29.72
C SER A 130 -1.57 -38.00 29.03
N HIS A 131 -2.23 -36.88 29.34
CA HIS A 131 -1.92 -35.58 28.72
C HIS A 131 -0.62 -34.91 29.20
N GLN A 132 -0.04 -35.36 30.32
CA GLN A 132 1.14 -34.72 30.90
C GLN A 132 2.44 -35.14 30.21
N HIS A 133 2.47 -36.34 29.60
CA HIS A 133 3.61 -36.80 28.79
C HIS A 133 3.63 -36.21 27.37
N LEU A 134 2.52 -35.67 26.86
CA LEU A 134 2.48 -35.00 25.55
C LEU A 134 3.07 -33.58 25.56
N ARG A 135 3.41 -33.02 26.73
CA ARG A 135 3.92 -31.64 26.85
C ARG A 135 5.43 -31.54 26.96
N THR A 136 6.12 -32.65 27.23
CA THR A 136 7.55 -32.66 27.50
C THR A 136 8.28 -33.22 26.30
N HIS A 137 8.94 -32.33 25.55
CA HIS A 137 9.77 -32.60 24.38
C HIS A 137 9.04 -32.78 23.05
N LEU A 138 8.59 -31.66 22.46
CA LEU A 138 8.67 -31.53 21.01
C LEU A 138 9.99 -30.79 20.67
N ARG A 139 11.04 -31.50 20.21
CA ARG A 139 12.33 -30.89 19.83
C ARG A 139 12.37 -30.73 18.32
N GLY A 140 12.10 -29.52 17.86
CA GLY A 140 12.28 -29.14 16.46
C GLY A 140 11.38 -27.96 16.06
N THR A 141 11.52 -27.54 14.81
CA THR A 141 10.85 -26.36 14.27
C THR A 141 9.94 -26.78 13.13
N LEU A 142 8.68 -26.38 13.18
CA LEU A 142 7.74 -26.60 12.09
C LEU A 142 8.03 -25.61 10.95
N THR A 143 8.34 -26.13 9.78
CA THR A 143 8.47 -25.31 8.57
C THR A 143 7.12 -25.21 7.85
N VAL A 144 6.66 -23.98 7.63
CA VAL A 144 5.43 -23.68 6.90
C VAL A 144 5.80 -23.02 5.58
N ASN A 145 5.54 -23.72 4.48
CA ASN A 145 5.73 -23.21 3.12
C ASN A 145 4.57 -22.28 2.76
N VAL A 146 4.88 -21.08 2.29
CA VAL A 146 3.89 -20.05 1.98
C VAL A 146 3.99 -19.63 0.51
N SER A 147 2.83 -19.49 -0.14
CA SER A 147 2.71 -18.84 -1.44
C SER A 147 1.45 -17.96 -1.49
N VAL A 148 1.50 -16.93 -2.34
CA VAL A 148 0.47 -15.89 -2.46
C VAL A 148 -0.04 -15.84 -3.89
N LEU A 149 -1.37 -15.86 -4.07
CA LEU A 149 -2.02 -15.66 -5.36
C LEU A 149 -2.88 -14.40 -5.34
N LEU A 150 -2.50 -13.38 -6.11
CA LEU A 150 -3.24 -12.13 -6.23
C LEU A 150 -4.53 -12.33 -7.03
N LEU A 151 -5.66 -11.90 -6.48
CA LEU A 151 -6.99 -11.99 -7.09
C LEU A 151 -7.51 -10.65 -7.59
N SER A 152 -7.39 -9.59 -6.77
CA SER A 152 -7.86 -8.26 -7.11
C SER A 152 -6.97 -7.19 -6.49
N LEU A 153 -6.76 -6.11 -7.23
CA LEU A 153 -6.02 -4.92 -6.79
C LEU A 153 -6.89 -3.70 -7.07
N ALA A 154 -7.17 -2.89 -6.05
CA ALA A 154 -8.01 -1.72 -6.23
C ALA A 154 -7.51 -0.51 -5.46
N SER A 155 -7.82 0.69 -5.97
CA SER A 155 -7.75 1.94 -5.23
C SER A 155 -9.11 2.63 -5.31
N PRO A 156 -9.64 3.23 -4.22
CA PRO A 156 -10.91 3.96 -4.25
C PRO A 156 -10.91 5.09 -5.30
N ASP A 157 -9.78 5.78 -5.42
CA ASP A 157 -9.57 6.92 -6.31
C ASP A 157 -8.08 7.08 -6.64
N GLU A 158 -7.76 7.81 -7.71
CA GLU A 158 -6.37 8.03 -8.16
C GLU A 158 -5.53 8.81 -7.13
N SER A 159 -6.16 9.64 -6.31
CA SER A 159 -5.50 10.43 -5.24
C SER A 159 -5.32 9.66 -3.93
N SER A 160 -5.92 8.49 -3.78
CA SER A 160 -5.84 7.69 -2.56
C SER A 160 -4.41 7.29 -2.21
N LEU A 161 -4.16 7.16 -0.91
CA LEU A 161 -2.98 6.44 -0.36
C LEU A 161 -3.33 5.01 0.06
N LYS A 162 -4.62 4.66 0.02
CA LYS A 162 -5.15 3.36 0.41
C LYS A 162 -5.33 2.48 -0.82
N TYR A 163 -4.70 1.33 -0.80
CA TYR A 163 -4.80 0.29 -1.81
C TYR A 163 -5.42 -0.96 -1.20
N GLU A 164 -6.41 -1.51 -1.88
CA GLU A 164 -7.05 -2.77 -1.53
C GLU A 164 -6.36 -3.90 -2.28
N VAL A 165 -5.93 -4.92 -1.54
CA VAL A 165 -5.25 -6.09 -2.08
C VAL A 165 -5.99 -7.33 -1.61
N GLU A 166 -6.52 -8.06 -2.58
CA GLU A 166 -7.18 -9.32 -2.35
C GLU A 166 -6.35 -10.47 -2.91
N PHE A 167 -6.12 -11.50 -2.08
CA PHE A 167 -5.30 -12.63 -2.45
C PHE A 167 -5.74 -13.93 -1.76
N LEU A 168 -5.31 -15.06 -2.32
CA LEU A 168 -5.30 -16.34 -1.64
C LEU A 168 -3.93 -16.57 -1.02
N LEU A 169 -3.90 -16.84 0.28
CA LEU A 169 -2.72 -17.34 0.96
C LEU A 169 -2.78 -18.86 0.98
N GLN A 170 -1.77 -19.50 0.40
CA GLN A 170 -1.56 -20.93 0.49
C GLN A 170 -0.48 -21.22 1.51
N GLN A 171 -0.79 -22.13 2.42
CA GLN A 171 0.11 -22.59 3.47
C GLN A 171 0.20 -24.10 3.41
N GLN A 172 1.41 -24.62 3.49
CA GLN A 172 1.68 -26.05 3.46
C GLN A 172 2.64 -26.41 4.58
N TRP A 173 2.24 -27.37 5.41
CA TRP A 173 3.07 -27.91 6.49
C TRP A 173 2.89 -29.41 6.60
N TYR A 174 3.71 -30.04 7.42
CA TYR A 174 3.67 -31.48 7.66
C TYR A 174 3.20 -31.76 9.09
N ASP A 175 2.13 -32.54 9.25
CA ASP A 175 1.63 -32.99 10.55
C ASP A 175 1.65 -34.53 10.61
N PRO A 176 2.63 -35.13 11.31
CA PRO A 176 2.74 -36.58 11.44
C PRO A 176 1.49 -37.25 12.04
N ARG A 177 0.72 -36.53 12.86
CA ARG A 177 -0.47 -37.06 13.55
C ARG A 177 -1.63 -37.33 12.60
N LEU A 178 -1.64 -36.63 11.47
CA LEU A 178 -2.69 -36.73 10.45
C LEU A 178 -2.36 -37.77 9.36
N ARG A 179 -1.31 -38.58 9.56
CA ARG A 179 -0.97 -39.69 8.66
C ARG A 179 -2.05 -40.77 8.70
N TYR A 180 -2.40 -41.25 7.52
CA TYR A 180 -3.35 -42.34 7.33
C TYR A 180 -2.85 -43.31 6.26
N SER A 181 -3.30 -44.56 6.34
CA SER A 181 -2.83 -45.62 5.44
C SER A 181 -3.29 -45.41 4.00
N ASN A 182 -2.62 -46.09 3.07
CA ASN A 182 -2.84 -45.98 1.63
C ASN A 182 -4.15 -46.66 1.14
N ARG A 183 -5.22 -46.58 1.93
CA ARG A 183 -6.51 -47.24 1.67
C ARG A 183 -7.62 -46.27 1.23
N SER A 184 -7.35 -44.97 1.14
CA SER A 184 -8.31 -43.99 0.58
C SER A 184 -8.42 -44.09 -0.94
N ARG A 185 -9.58 -43.80 -1.52
CA ARG A 185 -9.75 -43.74 -2.98
C ARG A 185 -9.02 -42.52 -3.59
N TYR A 186 -8.98 -41.41 -2.88
CA TYR A 186 -8.40 -40.14 -3.35
C TYR A 186 -7.04 -39.87 -2.72
N GLU A 187 -6.22 -39.07 -3.41
CA GLU A 187 -4.86 -38.69 -2.99
C GLU A 187 -4.86 -37.86 -1.68
N PHE A 188 -5.94 -37.11 -1.44
CA PHE A 188 -6.11 -36.28 -0.25
C PHE A 188 -7.54 -36.37 0.30
N LEU A 189 -7.69 -36.11 1.60
CA LEU A 189 -8.96 -35.90 2.27
C LEU A 189 -9.32 -34.42 2.25
N ASN A 190 -10.58 -34.09 1.94
CA ASN A 190 -11.09 -32.73 2.03
C ASN A 190 -11.61 -32.45 3.44
N ALA A 191 -10.89 -31.62 4.19
CA ALA A 191 -11.18 -31.32 5.58
C ALA A 191 -11.71 -29.89 5.80
N ILE A 192 -12.21 -29.22 4.76
CA ILE A 192 -12.66 -27.82 4.81
C ILE A 192 -13.68 -27.53 5.93
N HIS A 193 -14.60 -28.47 6.19
CA HIS A 193 -15.61 -28.35 7.25
C HIS A 193 -15.04 -28.58 8.67
N HIS A 194 -13.82 -29.10 8.77
CA HIS A 194 -13.11 -29.41 10.02
C HIS A 194 -11.94 -28.44 10.28
N HIS A 195 -11.92 -27.26 9.66
CA HIS A 195 -10.89 -26.24 9.89
C HIS A 195 -10.79 -25.82 11.37
N ASN A 196 -11.88 -25.96 12.14
CA ASN A 196 -11.89 -25.71 13.58
C ASN A 196 -11.36 -26.89 14.39
N ASP A 197 -11.28 -28.10 13.84
CA ASP A 197 -10.85 -29.30 14.59
C ASP A 197 -9.37 -29.62 14.36
N ILE A 198 -8.78 -29.07 13.29
CA ILE A 198 -7.40 -29.27 12.89
C ILE A 198 -6.53 -28.10 13.40
N TRP A 199 -5.29 -28.39 13.79
CA TRP A 199 -4.29 -27.38 14.09
C TRP A 199 -3.95 -26.61 12.82
N LEU A 200 -4.05 -25.28 12.87
CA LEU A 200 -3.67 -24.37 11.79
C LEU A 200 -2.58 -23.41 12.33
N PRO A 201 -1.62 -23.00 11.50
CA PRO A 201 -0.64 -21.99 11.90
C PRO A 201 -1.34 -20.67 12.23
N ASP A 202 -0.91 -20.02 13.31
CA ASP A 202 -1.48 -18.79 13.85
C ASP A 202 -0.95 -17.55 13.12
N THR A 203 -1.15 -17.55 11.81
CA THR A 203 -0.60 -16.57 10.89
C THR A 203 -1.28 -15.22 11.02
N TYR A 204 -0.49 -14.22 11.39
CA TYR A 204 -0.87 -12.83 11.53
C TYR A 204 -0.25 -11.97 10.44
N PHE A 205 -0.98 -10.96 9.99
CA PHE A 205 -0.51 -10.00 9.00
C PHE A 205 -0.06 -8.73 9.69
N ILE A 206 1.17 -8.30 9.40
CA ILE A 206 1.70 -6.99 9.81
C ILE A 206 1.62 -6.07 8.60
N MET A 207 0.85 -5.00 8.71
CA MET A 207 0.67 -4.02 7.66
C MET A 207 0.46 -2.63 8.22
N HIS A 208 0.73 -1.62 7.41
CA HIS A 208 0.19 -0.28 7.62
C HIS A 208 -1.16 -0.21 6.92
N GLY A 209 -2.24 -0.08 7.67
CA GLY A 209 -3.60 -0.14 7.11
C GLY A 209 -4.53 -0.97 8.00
N ASP A 210 -5.49 -1.65 7.39
CA ASP A 210 -6.49 -2.44 8.09
C ASP A 210 -6.95 -3.64 7.24
N PHE A 211 -7.72 -4.56 7.84
CA PHE A 211 -8.45 -5.58 7.10
C PHE A 211 -9.73 -5.01 6.51
N LYS A 212 -10.09 -5.44 5.29
CA LYS A 212 -11.43 -5.15 4.77
C LYS A 212 -12.42 -6.12 5.39
N ASP A 213 -13.60 -5.63 5.76
CA ASP A 213 -14.68 -6.48 6.23
C ASP A 213 -15.06 -7.55 5.18
N PRO A 214 -15.26 -8.81 5.59
CA PRO A 214 -15.18 -9.34 6.96
C PRO A 214 -13.73 -9.62 7.43
N LEU A 215 -13.45 -9.36 8.71
CA LEU A 215 -12.13 -9.63 9.31
C LEU A 215 -11.75 -11.13 9.30
N ILE A 216 -12.75 -12.02 9.34
CA ILE A 216 -12.56 -13.47 9.40
C ILE A 216 -12.13 -13.98 8.02
N PRO A 217 -11.05 -14.79 7.91
CA PRO A 217 -10.63 -15.35 6.64
C PRO A 217 -11.69 -16.27 6.05
N VAL A 218 -11.84 -16.25 4.73
CA VAL A 218 -12.67 -17.25 4.04
C VAL A 218 -11.80 -18.46 3.72
N HIS A 219 -12.10 -19.58 4.38
CA HIS A 219 -11.42 -20.87 4.14
C HIS A 219 -11.85 -21.42 2.78
N PHE A 220 -10.91 -21.51 1.83
CA PHE A 220 -11.21 -21.90 0.45
C PHE A 220 -10.96 -23.40 0.20
N ALA A 221 -9.90 -23.95 0.81
CA ALA A 221 -9.61 -25.38 0.77
C ALA A 221 -8.76 -25.78 1.99
N LEU A 222 -9.02 -26.98 2.52
CA LEU A 222 -8.15 -27.65 3.48
C LEU A 222 -8.02 -29.11 3.04
N ARG A 223 -6.81 -29.51 2.63
CA ARG A 223 -6.53 -30.83 2.07
C ARG A 223 -5.46 -31.52 2.91
N ILE A 224 -5.73 -32.75 3.32
CA ILE A 224 -4.79 -33.58 4.07
C ILE A 224 -4.34 -34.72 3.17
N TYR A 225 -3.04 -34.81 2.90
CA TYR A 225 -2.44 -35.87 2.08
C TYR A 225 -2.11 -37.08 2.94
N ARG A 226 -2.02 -38.26 2.31
CA ARG A 226 -1.70 -39.55 2.96
C ARG A 226 -0.45 -39.52 3.83
N ASN A 227 0.56 -38.79 3.37
CA ASN A 227 1.83 -38.64 4.08
C ASN A 227 1.72 -37.75 5.33
N GLY A 228 0.60 -37.08 5.60
CA GLY A 228 0.44 -36.12 6.70
C GLY A 228 0.73 -34.66 6.30
N THR A 229 1.05 -34.39 5.04
CA THR A 229 1.14 -33.01 4.54
C THR A 229 -0.24 -32.39 4.50
N VAL A 230 -0.36 -31.16 5.00
CA VAL A 230 -1.60 -30.38 5.00
C VAL A 230 -1.41 -29.18 4.10
N ASN A 231 -2.35 -28.99 3.17
CA ASN A 231 -2.46 -27.81 2.31
C ASN A 231 -3.68 -27.01 2.72
N TYR A 232 -3.47 -25.78 3.14
CA TYR A 232 -4.51 -24.86 3.56
C TYR A 232 -4.49 -23.63 2.67
N LEU A 233 -5.67 -23.27 2.15
CA LEU A 233 -5.86 -22.13 1.27
C LEU A 233 -6.94 -21.23 1.86
N MET A 234 -6.59 -19.97 2.11
CA MET A 234 -7.52 -18.97 2.63
C MET A 234 -7.51 -17.69 1.79
N ARG A 235 -8.66 -17.05 1.66
CA ARG A 235 -8.79 -15.74 1.01
C ARG A 235 -8.68 -14.65 2.06
N ARG A 236 -7.87 -13.62 1.76
CA ARG A 236 -7.71 -12.41 2.58
C ARG A 236 -7.88 -11.17 1.73
N HIS A 237 -8.41 -10.13 2.37
CA HIS A 237 -8.60 -8.82 1.78
C HIS A 237 -7.98 -7.78 2.73
N LEU A 238 -6.90 -7.14 2.28
CA LEU A 238 -6.18 -6.12 3.04
C LEU A 238 -6.45 -4.75 2.43
N ILE A 239 -6.57 -3.73 3.28
CA ILE A 239 -6.50 -2.33 2.90
C ILE A 239 -5.16 -1.82 3.39
N LEU A 240 -4.23 -1.58 2.47
CA LEU A 240 -2.88 -1.13 2.75
C LEU A 240 -2.80 0.39 2.57
N SER A 241 -2.24 1.07 3.56
CA SER A 241 -1.84 2.48 3.47
C SER A 241 -0.41 2.53 2.93
N CYS A 242 -0.27 2.89 1.66
CA CYS A 242 0.99 2.82 0.94
C CYS A 242 1.67 4.19 0.89
N GLN A 243 2.98 4.19 1.12
CA GLN A 243 3.75 5.43 1.15
C GLN A 243 4.56 5.56 -0.14
N GLY A 244 4.12 6.49 -1.00
CA GLY A 244 4.89 6.96 -2.14
C GLY A 244 5.76 8.17 -1.81
N ARG A 245 6.51 8.62 -2.81
CA ARG A 245 7.29 9.88 -2.75
C ARG A 245 6.35 11.07 -2.98
N LEU A 246 5.64 11.48 -1.92
CA LEU A 246 4.62 12.56 -2.01
C LEU A 246 5.18 13.92 -2.45
N ASN A 247 6.50 14.13 -2.32
CA ASN A 247 7.17 15.33 -2.81
C ASN A 247 7.08 15.48 -4.34
N ILE A 248 7.03 14.37 -5.08
CA ILE A 248 6.89 14.34 -6.54
C ILE A 248 5.50 13.92 -7.00
N PHE A 249 4.52 13.88 -6.08
CA PHE A 249 3.13 13.55 -6.41
C PHE A 249 2.63 14.41 -7.58
N PRO A 250 1.99 13.85 -8.61
CA PRO A 250 1.46 12.49 -8.75
C PRO A 250 2.36 11.56 -9.59
N PHE A 251 3.63 11.93 -9.78
CA PHE A 251 4.59 11.16 -10.57
C PHE A 251 5.30 10.08 -9.74
N ASP A 252 4.79 9.77 -8.55
CA ASP A 252 5.37 8.79 -7.63
C ASP A 252 4.89 7.37 -7.91
N ASP A 253 5.71 6.42 -7.47
CA ASP A 253 5.40 4.98 -7.45
C ASP A 253 5.21 4.54 -6.00
N PRO A 254 3.96 4.40 -5.51
CA PRO A 254 3.72 3.98 -4.13
C PRO A 254 4.10 2.51 -3.90
N LEU A 255 4.83 2.28 -2.80
CA LEU A 255 5.16 0.96 -2.28
C LEU A 255 4.15 0.54 -1.22
N CYS A 256 3.48 -0.57 -1.48
CA CYS A 256 2.57 -1.24 -0.56
C CYS A 256 3.24 -2.50 -0.02
N SER A 257 3.39 -2.58 1.30
CA SER A 257 4.03 -3.71 1.96
C SER A 257 3.09 -4.35 2.97
N PHE A 258 3.06 -5.68 2.98
CA PHE A 258 2.50 -6.44 4.09
C PHE A 258 3.42 -7.61 4.42
N ALA A 259 3.49 -7.95 5.70
CA ALA A 259 4.27 -9.07 6.19
C ALA A 259 3.38 -10.08 6.89
N ILE A 260 3.90 -11.29 7.03
CA ILE A 260 3.25 -12.48 7.55
C ILE A 260 4.16 -13.01 8.66
N GLU A 261 3.61 -13.13 9.86
CA GLU A 261 4.32 -13.55 11.07
C GLU A 261 3.42 -14.52 11.88
N SER A 262 3.98 -15.26 12.84
CA SER A 262 3.18 -15.99 13.83
C SER A 262 2.82 -15.06 14.99
N ILE A 263 1.59 -15.17 15.52
CA ILE A 263 1.18 -14.35 16.66
C ILE A 263 1.72 -14.86 18.00
N SER A 264 1.85 -16.18 18.17
CA SER A 264 2.20 -16.81 19.46
C SER A 264 3.54 -17.53 19.45
N TYR A 265 3.95 -18.08 18.31
CA TYR A 265 5.11 -18.98 18.23
C TYR A 265 6.35 -18.27 17.69
N GLU A 266 7.43 -18.33 18.46
CA GLU A 266 8.74 -17.85 18.02
C GLU A 266 9.32 -18.70 16.88
N GLN A 267 10.37 -18.18 16.24
CA GLN A 267 11.08 -18.85 15.14
C GLN A 267 11.59 -20.26 15.51
N THR A 268 11.86 -20.50 16.79
CA THR A 268 12.27 -21.82 17.32
C THR A 268 11.19 -22.88 17.17
N ALA A 269 9.92 -22.50 17.20
CA ALA A 269 8.78 -23.40 17.08
C ALA A 269 8.18 -23.42 15.66
N ILE A 270 8.07 -22.26 15.00
CA ILE A 270 7.53 -22.14 13.64
C ILE A 270 8.42 -21.24 12.78
N THR A 271 8.81 -21.76 11.61
CA THR A 271 9.51 -20.99 10.58
C THR A 271 8.69 -20.95 9.30
N TYR A 272 8.33 -19.75 8.86
CA TYR A 272 7.71 -19.51 7.57
C TYR A 272 8.77 -19.40 6.48
N VAL A 273 8.56 -20.10 5.38
CA VAL A 273 9.48 -20.10 4.23
C VAL A 273 8.67 -19.85 2.96
N TRP A 274 9.17 -18.96 2.10
CA TRP A 274 8.60 -18.80 0.76
C TRP A 274 8.75 -20.10 -0.02
N LYS A 275 7.70 -20.53 -0.70
CA LYS A 275 7.80 -21.69 -1.60
C LYS A 275 8.83 -21.37 -2.69
N ASN A 276 9.95 -22.11 -2.73
CA ASN A 276 11.17 -21.84 -3.53
C ASN A 276 11.01 -21.94 -5.06
N ASP A 277 9.79 -21.91 -5.58
CA ASP A 277 9.48 -22.01 -7.01
C ASP A 277 9.19 -20.62 -7.59
N GLU A 278 9.16 -20.49 -8.93
CA GLU A 278 8.66 -19.28 -9.64
C GLU A 278 7.21 -18.89 -9.23
N ASP A 279 6.56 -19.77 -8.48
CA ASP A 279 5.18 -19.70 -8.01
C ASP A 279 4.99 -19.06 -6.62
N THR A 280 6.01 -18.47 -6.00
CA THR A 280 5.86 -17.85 -4.66
C THR A 280 4.78 -16.77 -4.64
N LEU A 281 4.78 -15.88 -5.64
CA LEU A 281 3.81 -14.80 -5.77
C LEU A 281 3.28 -14.75 -7.21
N ARG A 282 2.06 -15.24 -7.38
CA ARG A 282 1.41 -15.35 -8.69
C ARG A 282 0.31 -14.32 -8.86
N LYS A 283 0.11 -13.86 -10.09
CA LYS A 283 -1.10 -13.14 -10.49
C LYS A 283 -2.11 -14.16 -11.01
N SER A 284 -3.36 -14.08 -10.56
CA SER A 284 -4.39 -14.95 -11.13
C SER A 284 -4.63 -14.60 -12.61
N PRO A 285 -4.98 -15.59 -13.46
CA PRO A 285 -5.35 -15.31 -14.85
C PRO A 285 -6.55 -14.37 -14.99
N SER A 286 -7.41 -14.35 -13.97
CA SER A 286 -8.59 -13.49 -13.87
C SER A 286 -8.37 -12.30 -12.95
N LEU A 287 -7.12 -11.82 -12.81
CA LEU A 287 -6.78 -10.70 -11.94
C LEU A 287 -7.56 -9.45 -12.35
N THR A 288 -8.37 -8.92 -11.45
CA THR A 288 -9.08 -7.66 -11.65
C THR A 288 -8.29 -6.50 -11.07
N THR A 289 -8.15 -5.41 -11.84
CA THR A 289 -7.47 -4.20 -11.41
C THR A 289 -8.38 -2.98 -11.56
N LEU A 290 -8.53 -2.18 -10.52
CA LEU A 290 -9.34 -0.95 -10.52
C LEU A 290 -8.54 0.22 -9.96
N ASN A 291 -8.14 1.18 -10.79
CA ASN A 291 -7.34 2.35 -10.39
C ASN A 291 -6.03 1.98 -9.64
N ALA A 292 -5.54 0.75 -9.83
CA ALA A 292 -4.37 0.21 -9.15
C ALA A 292 -3.51 -0.56 -10.14
N TYR A 293 -2.43 0.08 -10.60
CA TYR A 293 -1.58 -0.42 -11.69
C TYR A 293 -0.28 -0.97 -11.11
N LEU A 294 -0.20 -2.29 -10.94
CA LEU A 294 0.95 -2.97 -10.36
C LEU A 294 2.10 -3.06 -11.39
N ILE A 295 3.23 -2.41 -11.09
CA ILE A 295 4.42 -2.42 -11.95
C ILE A 295 5.41 -3.53 -11.54
N GLN A 296 5.60 -3.74 -10.25
CA GLN A 296 6.57 -4.69 -9.73
C GLN A 296 6.05 -5.35 -8.45
N ASN A 297 6.39 -6.62 -8.28
CA ASN A 297 6.13 -7.38 -7.07
C ASN A 297 7.42 -8.06 -6.62
N GLN A 298 7.61 -8.18 -5.30
CA GLN A 298 8.75 -8.86 -4.71
C GLN A 298 8.33 -9.59 -3.45
N THR A 299 8.93 -10.75 -3.20
CA THR A 299 8.82 -11.51 -1.97
C THR A 299 10.18 -11.52 -1.29
N ILE A 300 10.21 -11.13 -0.02
CA ILE A 300 11.44 -11.01 0.76
C ILE A 300 11.23 -11.67 2.12
N THR A 301 12.30 -12.18 2.71
CA THR A 301 12.31 -12.59 4.11
C THR A 301 12.59 -11.34 4.95
N CYS A 302 11.88 -11.20 6.07
CA CYS A 302 12.12 -10.04 6.93
C CYS A 302 13.52 -10.17 7.55
N PRO A 303 14.32 -9.09 7.60
CA PRO A 303 15.57 -9.13 8.35
C PRO A 303 15.24 -9.40 9.81
N ILE A 304 15.98 -10.33 10.44
CA ILE A 304 15.85 -10.65 11.86
C ILE A 304 16.19 -9.38 12.64
N LYS A 305 15.17 -8.61 13.00
CA LYS A 305 15.30 -7.49 13.92
C LYS A 305 14.87 -8.01 15.27
N ALA A 306 15.61 -7.67 16.32
CA ALA A 306 15.15 -7.85 17.68
C ALA A 306 13.84 -7.06 17.83
N SER A 307 12.71 -7.75 17.66
CA SER A 307 11.40 -7.19 17.93
C SER A 307 11.25 -7.12 19.45
N TRP A 308 10.50 -6.14 19.93
CA TRP A 308 10.13 -6.05 21.35
C TRP A 308 9.42 -7.32 21.84
N ARG A 309 8.85 -8.11 20.92
CA ARG A 309 8.14 -9.36 21.20
C ARG A 309 9.06 -10.59 21.30
N GLY A 310 10.27 -10.55 20.74
CA GLY A 310 11.15 -11.73 20.62
C GLY A 310 11.57 -11.99 19.17
N ASN A 311 12.05 -13.21 18.89
CA ASN A 311 12.48 -13.61 17.56
C ASN A 311 11.41 -14.45 16.85
N TYR A 312 10.72 -13.84 15.88
CA TYR A 312 9.64 -14.47 15.12
C TYR A 312 10.01 -14.60 13.65
N SER A 313 9.59 -15.70 13.02
CA SER A 313 9.76 -15.88 11.59
C SER A 313 8.80 -14.97 10.83
N CYS A 314 9.34 -14.18 9.88
CA CYS A 314 8.57 -13.19 9.14
C CYS A 314 8.87 -13.24 7.64
N LEU A 315 7.81 -13.23 6.84
CA LEU A 315 7.84 -13.15 5.38
C LEU A 315 7.17 -11.84 4.94
N LYS A 316 7.74 -11.11 3.98
CA LYS A 316 7.22 -9.81 3.52
C LYS A 316 6.98 -9.79 2.02
N VAL A 317 5.86 -9.21 1.63
CA VAL A 317 5.46 -8.96 0.24
C VAL A 317 5.50 -7.47 -0.02
N ASP A 318 6.19 -7.10 -1.10
CA ASP A 318 6.28 -5.73 -1.60
C ASP A 318 5.61 -5.62 -2.96
N LEU A 319 4.61 -4.75 -3.04
CA LEU A 319 3.85 -4.44 -4.25
C LEU A 319 4.08 -2.97 -4.60
N ILE A 320 4.69 -2.71 -5.74
CA ILE A 320 4.96 -1.36 -6.23
C ILE A 320 3.94 -1.04 -7.32
N PHE A 321 3.20 0.04 -7.12
CA PHE A 321 2.19 0.53 -8.05
C PHE A 321 2.68 1.81 -8.75
N THR A 322 2.08 2.14 -9.90
CA THR A 322 2.20 3.45 -10.55
C THR A 322 0.84 4.15 -10.47
N ARG A 323 0.84 5.47 -10.26
CA ARG A 323 -0.38 6.29 -10.39
C ARG A 323 -0.73 6.53 -11.86
N ASP A 324 -2.01 6.70 -12.20
CA ASP A 324 -2.38 7.11 -13.54
C ASP A 324 -2.07 8.59 -13.78
N ARG A 325 -0.97 8.84 -14.48
CA ARG A 325 -0.53 10.19 -14.84
C ARG A 325 -1.54 10.88 -15.78
N ALA A 326 -2.24 10.12 -16.64
CA ALA A 326 -3.14 10.69 -17.64
C ALA A 326 -4.35 11.39 -16.99
N PHE A 327 -4.88 10.82 -15.91
CA PHE A 327 -5.91 11.46 -15.09
C PHE A 327 -5.50 12.87 -14.64
N TYR A 328 -4.31 13.03 -14.06
CA TYR A 328 -3.84 14.34 -13.57
C TYR A 328 -3.52 15.32 -14.72
N PHE A 329 -3.00 14.84 -15.84
CA PHE A 329 -2.80 15.69 -17.02
C PHE A 329 -4.10 16.28 -17.54
N THR A 330 -5.15 15.47 -17.66
CA THR A 330 -6.43 15.89 -18.22
C THR A 330 -7.28 16.72 -17.27
N THR A 331 -7.23 16.44 -15.96
CA THR A 331 -8.10 17.09 -14.96
C THR A 331 -7.46 18.27 -14.23
N VAL A 332 -6.13 18.33 -14.14
CA VAL A 332 -5.41 19.36 -13.38
C VAL A 332 -4.51 20.21 -14.29
N PHE A 333 -3.55 19.58 -14.97
CA PHE A 333 -2.51 20.32 -15.69
C PHE A 333 -3.05 21.04 -16.94
N ILE A 334 -3.83 20.36 -17.79
CA ILE A 334 -4.40 20.96 -19.01
C ILE A 334 -5.36 22.12 -18.68
N PRO A 335 -6.36 21.97 -17.79
CA PRO A 335 -7.22 23.08 -17.39
C PRO A 335 -6.44 24.25 -16.77
N GLY A 336 -5.43 23.96 -15.93
CA GLY A 336 -4.55 24.98 -15.35
C GLY A 336 -3.80 25.80 -16.41
N ILE A 337 -3.21 25.13 -17.41
CA ILE A 337 -2.52 25.78 -18.54
C ILE A 337 -3.50 26.66 -19.33
N ILE A 338 -4.71 26.16 -19.61
CA ILE A 338 -5.74 26.92 -20.33
C ILE A 338 -6.13 28.18 -19.54
N LEU A 339 -6.33 28.07 -18.23
CA LEU A 339 -6.69 29.21 -17.38
C LEU A 339 -5.56 30.25 -17.33
N VAL A 340 -4.31 29.83 -17.15
CA VAL A 340 -3.16 30.75 -17.13
C VAL A 340 -3.02 31.45 -18.50
N THR A 341 -3.06 30.70 -19.59
CA THR A 341 -2.94 31.29 -20.94
C THR A 341 -4.13 32.19 -21.29
N SER A 342 -5.33 31.89 -20.81
CA SER A 342 -6.51 32.75 -20.99
C SER A 342 -6.37 34.11 -20.29
N SER A 343 -5.63 34.16 -19.17
CA SER A 343 -5.33 35.43 -18.48
C SER A 343 -4.48 36.36 -19.35
N PHE A 344 -3.62 35.81 -20.22
CA PHE A 344 -2.75 36.59 -21.11
C PHE A 344 -3.50 37.24 -22.28
N ILE A 345 -4.73 36.81 -22.56
CA ILE A 345 -5.59 37.44 -23.58
C ILE A 345 -5.84 38.92 -23.23
N THR A 346 -5.83 39.27 -21.94
CA THR A 346 -6.03 40.64 -21.47
C THR A 346 -4.98 41.63 -22.00
N PHE A 347 -3.74 41.19 -22.26
CA PHE A 347 -2.67 42.01 -22.81
C PHE A 347 -2.92 42.44 -24.27
N TRP A 348 -3.74 41.68 -25.00
CA TRP A 348 -4.07 41.92 -26.40
C TRP A 348 -5.22 42.90 -26.57
N LEU A 349 -6.07 43.03 -25.55
CA LEU A 349 -7.16 44.00 -25.53
C LEU A 349 -6.61 45.42 -25.46
N GLU A 350 -7.40 46.40 -25.87
CA GLU A 350 -7.04 47.80 -25.68
C GLU A 350 -7.26 48.24 -24.21
N TRP A 351 -6.50 49.24 -23.75
CA TRP A 351 -6.58 49.75 -22.36
C TRP A 351 -7.90 50.46 -22.02
N ASN A 352 -8.64 50.90 -23.05
CA ASN A 352 -9.97 51.50 -22.96
C ASN A 352 -11.07 50.45 -22.69
N ALA A 353 -10.84 49.17 -23.03
CA ALA A 353 -11.78 48.06 -22.88
C ALA A 353 -11.75 47.49 -21.45
N VAL A 354 -11.90 48.38 -20.46
CA VAL A 354 -11.86 48.05 -19.03
C VAL A 354 -12.84 46.93 -18.64
N PRO A 355 -14.12 46.93 -19.09
CA PRO A 355 -15.06 45.88 -18.72
C PRO A 355 -14.59 44.49 -19.15
N ALA A 356 -14.03 44.36 -20.36
CA ALA A 356 -13.56 43.09 -20.88
C ALA A 356 -12.31 42.58 -20.12
N ARG A 357 -11.33 43.46 -19.87
CA ARG A 357 -10.09 43.09 -19.16
C ARG A 357 -10.37 42.65 -17.71
N VAL A 358 -11.20 43.40 -16.97
CA VAL A 358 -11.56 43.07 -15.58
C VAL A 358 -12.32 41.75 -15.52
N MET A 359 -13.31 41.58 -16.40
CA MET A 359 -14.12 40.36 -16.44
C MET A 359 -13.23 39.13 -16.68
N ILE A 360 -12.37 39.15 -17.71
CA ILE A 360 -11.48 38.01 -18.01
C ILE A 360 -10.49 37.78 -16.85
N GLY A 361 -9.87 38.82 -16.30
CA GLY A 361 -8.91 38.67 -15.20
C GLY A 361 -9.52 38.09 -13.91
N VAL A 362 -10.68 38.61 -13.49
CA VAL A 362 -11.35 38.14 -12.27
C VAL A 362 -11.97 36.75 -12.48
N THR A 363 -12.61 36.50 -13.62
CA THR A 363 -13.22 35.19 -13.91
C THR A 363 -12.16 34.09 -14.00
N THR A 364 -11.01 34.34 -14.62
CA THR A 364 -9.91 33.35 -14.70
C THR A 364 -9.31 33.05 -13.33
N MET A 365 -9.13 34.07 -12.49
CA MET A 365 -8.68 33.91 -11.11
C MET A 365 -9.66 33.07 -10.29
N LEU A 366 -10.96 33.39 -10.35
CA LEU A 366 -11.99 32.63 -9.64
C LEU A 366 -12.04 31.17 -10.10
N ASN A 367 -12.07 30.93 -11.41
CA ASN A 367 -12.09 29.57 -11.97
C ASN A 367 -10.85 28.76 -11.57
N PHE A 368 -9.68 29.39 -11.50
CA PHE A 368 -8.46 28.73 -11.04
C PHE A 368 -8.57 28.29 -9.58
N PHE A 369 -9.02 29.18 -8.68
CA PHE A 369 -9.24 28.82 -7.28
C PHE A 369 -10.30 27.74 -7.11
N THR A 370 -11.42 27.84 -7.82
CA THR A 370 -12.47 26.82 -7.76
C THR A 370 -11.96 25.45 -8.21
N THR A 371 -11.20 25.39 -9.31
CA THR A 371 -10.65 24.13 -9.83
C THR A 371 -9.57 23.56 -8.92
N SER A 372 -8.62 24.40 -8.46
CA SER A 372 -7.55 23.98 -7.55
C SER A 372 -8.11 23.50 -6.21
N ASN A 373 -9.07 24.21 -5.62
CA ASN A 373 -9.70 23.80 -4.37
C ASN A 373 -10.55 22.53 -4.54
N GLY A 374 -11.25 22.39 -5.66
CA GLY A 374 -12.01 21.19 -6.00
C GLY A 374 -11.11 19.96 -6.02
N PHE A 375 -9.98 20.04 -6.72
CA PHE A 375 -8.99 18.96 -6.73
C PHE A 375 -8.31 18.74 -5.37
N ARG A 376 -7.93 19.80 -4.65
CA ARG A 376 -7.34 19.69 -3.30
C ARG A 376 -8.26 19.01 -2.30
N SER A 377 -9.58 19.11 -2.48
CA SER A 377 -10.54 18.41 -1.63
C SER A 377 -10.55 16.89 -1.82
N THR A 378 -10.07 16.38 -2.97
CA THR A 378 -9.93 14.93 -3.21
C THR A 378 -8.60 14.39 -2.73
N LEU A 379 -7.60 15.27 -2.55
CA LEU A 379 -6.29 14.87 -2.07
C LEU A 379 -6.30 14.58 -0.56
N PRO A 380 -5.55 13.56 -0.11
CA PRO A 380 -5.35 13.32 1.30
C PRO A 380 -4.69 14.54 1.96
N VAL A 381 -5.07 14.85 3.20
CA VAL A 381 -4.53 16.00 3.95
C VAL A 381 -3.10 15.69 4.38
N VAL A 382 -2.15 15.88 3.46
CA VAL A 382 -0.72 15.67 3.70
C VAL A 382 0.04 16.95 3.36
N SER A 383 0.90 17.39 4.28
CA SER A 383 1.69 18.61 4.14
C SER A 383 2.80 18.54 3.07
N ASN A 384 3.15 17.33 2.61
CA ASN A 384 4.34 17.07 1.80
C ASN A 384 4.12 17.06 0.28
N LEU A 385 2.99 17.59 -0.22
CA LEU A 385 2.67 17.64 -1.66
C LEU A 385 3.43 18.77 -2.40
N THR A 386 4.77 18.71 -2.39
CA THR A 386 5.60 19.84 -2.86
C THR A 386 5.41 20.16 -4.34
N ALA A 387 5.36 19.17 -5.24
CA ALA A 387 5.20 19.42 -6.67
C ALA A 387 3.86 20.12 -6.99
N MET A 388 2.75 19.62 -6.43
CA MET A 388 1.42 20.23 -6.62
C MET A 388 1.32 21.62 -5.98
N ASN A 389 1.93 21.83 -4.81
CA ASN A 389 1.98 23.15 -4.18
C ASN A 389 2.78 24.16 -5.01
N VAL A 390 3.89 23.74 -5.61
CA VAL A 390 4.69 24.58 -6.52
C VAL A 390 3.90 24.88 -7.80
N TRP A 391 3.23 23.89 -8.39
CA TRP A 391 2.38 24.08 -9.58
C TRP A 391 1.29 25.13 -9.34
N ASP A 392 0.49 24.94 -8.28
CA ASP A 392 -0.61 25.84 -7.93
C ASP A 392 -0.10 27.24 -7.61
N GLY A 393 0.97 27.34 -6.82
CA GLY A 393 1.56 28.62 -6.43
C GLY A 393 2.04 29.43 -7.64
N VAL A 394 2.78 28.80 -8.56
CA VAL A 394 3.29 29.50 -9.74
C VAL A 394 2.16 29.91 -10.69
N CYS A 395 1.19 29.02 -10.94
CA CYS A 395 0.03 29.35 -11.79
C CYS A 395 -0.80 30.50 -11.19
N MET A 396 -1.04 30.46 -9.88
CA MET A 396 -1.70 31.55 -9.15
C MET A 396 -0.93 32.87 -9.27
N CYS A 397 0.40 32.84 -9.13
CA CYS A 397 1.24 34.03 -9.29
C CYS A 397 1.13 34.62 -10.71
N PHE A 398 1.13 33.82 -11.77
CA PHE A 398 0.98 34.32 -13.14
C PHE A 398 -0.39 34.97 -13.38
N ILE A 399 -1.47 34.31 -12.92
CA ILE A 399 -2.83 34.85 -13.07
C ILE A 399 -2.96 36.17 -12.28
N TYR A 400 -2.47 36.21 -11.05
CA TYR A 400 -2.49 37.43 -10.22
C TYR A 400 -1.62 38.55 -10.81
N ALA A 401 -0.44 38.22 -11.34
CA ALA A 401 0.43 39.18 -12.01
C ALA A 401 -0.22 39.75 -13.28
N SER A 402 -1.03 38.97 -14.00
CA SER A 402 -1.79 39.49 -15.16
C SER A 402 -2.87 40.50 -14.73
N LEU A 403 -3.52 40.29 -13.58
CA LEU A 403 -4.46 41.25 -13.01
C LEU A 403 -3.75 42.54 -12.55
N LEU A 404 -2.58 42.41 -11.91
CA LEU A 404 -1.76 43.56 -11.50
C LEU A 404 -1.26 44.37 -12.70
N GLU A 405 -0.90 43.70 -13.79
CA GLU A 405 -0.55 44.34 -15.05
C GLU A 405 -1.68 45.24 -15.52
N PHE A 406 -2.92 44.72 -15.56
CA PHE A 406 -4.09 45.50 -15.94
C PHE A 406 -4.28 46.73 -15.02
N VAL A 407 -4.15 46.56 -13.71
CA VAL A 407 -4.25 47.66 -12.74
C VAL A 407 -3.19 48.73 -13.02
N CYS A 408 -1.95 48.31 -13.29
CA CYS A 408 -0.84 49.22 -13.62
C CYS A 408 -1.07 49.96 -14.94
N VAL A 409 -1.44 49.26 -16.01
CA VAL A 409 -1.75 49.85 -17.33
C VAL A 409 -2.90 50.84 -17.22
N ASN A 410 -3.96 50.50 -16.49
CA ASN A 410 -5.11 51.36 -16.32
C ASN A 410 -4.78 52.62 -15.49
N TYR A 411 -3.99 52.46 -14.41
CA TYR A 411 -3.52 53.57 -13.58
C TYR A 411 -2.61 54.53 -14.38
N VAL A 412 -1.63 54.01 -15.11
CA VAL A 412 -0.71 54.80 -15.95
C VAL A 412 -1.46 55.45 -17.12
N GLY A 413 -2.38 54.73 -17.77
CA GLY A 413 -3.20 55.25 -18.87
C GLY A 413 -4.12 56.40 -18.45
N ARG A 414 -4.57 56.42 -17.19
CA ARG A 414 -5.42 57.49 -16.62
C ARG A 414 -4.64 58.68 -16.06
N LYS A 415 -3.33 58.57 -15.82
CA LYS A 415 -2.49 59.72 -15.47
C LYS A 415 -2.47 60.70 -16.64
N ARG A 416 -3.27 61.76 -16.58
CA ARG A 416 -3.18 62.88 -17.53
C ARG A 416 -1.84 63.60 -17.31
N PRO A 417 -1.07 63.94 -18.35
CA PRO A 417 -0.03 64.93 -18.18
C PRO A 417 -0.72 66.24 -17.78
N LEU A 418 -0.32 66.83 -16.65
CA LEU A 418 -0.62 68.23 -16.36
C LEU A 418 0.10 69.07 -17.42
N HIS A 419 -0.55 69.30 -18.55
CA HIS A 419 -0.20 70.40 -19.41
C HIS A 419 -1.50 71.09 -19.82
N ASN A 420 -1.58 72.37 -19.44
CA ASN A 420 -2.66 73.28 -19.77
C ASN A 420 -2.74 73.47 -21.29
N VAL A 421 -3.38 72.54 -21.99
CA VAL A 421 -3.92 72.79 -23.33
C VAL A 421 -5.39 72.38 -23.28
N VAL A 422 -6.23 73.40 -23.19
CA VAL A 422 -7.69 73.30 -23.30
C VAL A 422 -8.01 72.67 -24.65
N TYR A 423 -8.47 71.41 -24.64
CA TYR A 423 -9.07 70.80 -25.82
C TYR A 423 -10.54 71.25 -25.87
N ARG A 424 -10.88 72.16 -26.79
CA ARG A 424 -12.29 72.43 -27.14
C ARG A 424 -12.76 71.31 -28.09
N PRO A 425 -13.82 70.57 -27.75
CA PRO A 425 -14.37 69.55 -28.65
C PRO A 425 -15.17 70.23 -29.78
N GLY A 426 -14.83 69.91 -31.03
CA GLY A 426 -15.71 70.16 -32.18
C GLY A 426 -15.11 70.95 -33.34
N GLU A 427 -14.05 70.46 -33.99
CA GLU A 427 -13.73 70.90 -35.35
C GLU A 427 -13.06 69.78 -36.16
N ASN A 428 -13.62 69.52 -37.34
CA ASN A 428 -13.25 68.44 -38.27
C ASN A 428 -11.87 68.70 -38.94
N PRO A 429 -11.15 67.66 -39.42
CA PRO A 429 -9.74 67.75 -39.83
C PRO A 429 -9.44 68.46 -41.18
N VAL A 430 -10.32 69.35 -41.66
CA VAL A 430 -10.20 69.95 -43.01
C VAL A 430 -9.79 71.43 -43.00
N THR A 431 -9.85 72.15 -41.88
CA THR A 431 -9.54 73.60 -41.81
C THR A 431 -8.11 73.94 -41.38
N GLN A 432 -7.27 72.97 -41.01
CA GLN A 432 -5.91 73.25 -40.51
C GLN A 432 -4.89 73.65 -41.59
N ARG A 433 -5.25 73.65 -42.88
CA ARG A 433 -4.34 74.03 -43.98
C ARG A 433 -4.40 75.50 -44.41
N LEU A 434 -5.31 76.33 -43.90
CA LEU A 434 -5.44 77.72 -44.35
C LEU A 434 -4.65 78.79 -43.56
N PRO A 435 -4.34 78.69 -42.25
CA PRO A 435 -3.61 79.78 -41.57
C PRO A 435 -2.11 79.80 -41.88
N ALA A 436 -1.54 78.67 -42.31
CA ALA A 436 -0.11 78.53 -42.57
C ALA A 436 0.34 79.11 -43.93
N VAL A 437 -0.58 79.30 -44.88
CA VAL A 437 -0.26 79.87 -46.22
C VAL A 437 -0.41 81.40 -46.23
N LEU A 438 -1.31 81.96 -45.41
CA LEU A 438 -1.53 83.40 -45.33
C LEU A 438 -0.47 84.16 -44.49
N ASN A 439 0.24 83.50 -43.57
CA ASN A 439 1.37 84.13 -42.86
C ASN A 439 2.70 84.08 -43.64
N ARG A 440 2.70 83.47 -44.84
CA ARG A 440 3.87 83.41 -45.74
C ARG A 440 3.84 84.46 -46.85
N ILE A 441 2.70 85.12 -47.05
CA ILE A 441 2.54 86.21 -48.01
C ILE A 441 2.17 87.44 -47.18
N GLY A 442 3.17 88.26 -46.84
CA GLY A 442 3.00 89.48 -46.06
C GLY A 442 2.09 90.48 -46.78
N ILE A 443 0.79 90.39 -46.52
CA ILE A 443 -0.20 91.38 -46.93
C ILE A 443 -0.84 91.93 -45.65
N ILE A 444 -0.42 93.13 -45.28
CA ILE A 444 -1.11 93.95 -44.29
C ILE A 444 -2.31 94.55 -45.02
N LEU A 445 -3.51 94.01 -44.77
CA LEU A 445 -4.76 94.68 -45.14
C LEU A 445 -5.33 95.36 -43.89
N ALA A 446 -5.30 96.68 -43.95
CA ALA A 446 -5.84 97.59 -42.95
C ALA A 446 -7.33 97.35 -42.69
N SER A 447 -7.71 97.32 -41.42
CA SER A 447 -9.10 97.36 -40.96
C SER A 447 -9.66 98.79 -41.06
N PRO A 448 -10.94 99.00 -41.38
CA PRO A 448 -11.63 100.23 -41.04
C PRO A 448 -12.56 100.07 -39.82
N LEU A 449 -12.37 101.02 -38.89
CA LEU A 449 -13.36 101.77 -38.08
C LEU A 449 -14.36 101.05 -37.13
N LYS A 450 -14.12 101.30 -35.82
CA LYS A 450 -14.99 101.95 -34.79
C LYS A 450 -16.43 101.40 -34.63
N ARG A 451 -16.90 101.02 -33.42
CA ARG A 451 -17.32 101.96 -32.34
C ARG A 451 -17.75 101.23 -31.04
N GLU A 452 -17.44 101.88 -29.90
CA GLU A 452 -18.03 101.86 -28.51
C GLU A 452 -18.36 100.50 -27.84
N GLY A 453 -18.02 100.23 -26.58
CA GLY A 453 -17.48 101.01 -25.48
C GLY A 453 -17.35 100.14 -24.22
N GLY A 454 -16.78 100.69 -23.14
CA GLY A 454 -16.79 100.07 -21.81
C GLY A 454 -15.41 99.94 -21.17
N ALA A 455 -15.09 100.88 -20.29
CA ALA A 455 -13.86 100.94 -19.51
C ALA A 455 -13.87 99.97 -18.31
N ALA A 456 -12.73 99.32 -18.04
CA ALA A 456 -12.32 98.89 -16.71
C ALA A 456 -10.80 98.66 -16.65
N THR A 457 -10.15 99.66 -16.06
CA THR A 457 -8.92 99.73 -15.26
C THR A 457 -8.04 98.49 -15.05
N SER A 458 -6.78 98.66 -15.46
CA SER A 458 -5.49 98.14 -14.95
C SER A 458 -5.46 97.24 -13.71
N THR A 459 -4.70 96.14 -13.80
CA THR A 459 -3.41 95.94 -13.07
C THR A 459 -2.83 94.56 -13.42
N GLY A 460 -1.78 94.53 -14.24
CA GLY A 460 -1.02 93.32 -14.57
C GLY A 460 0.46 93.56 -14.30
N GLY A 461 0.94 93.06 -13.16
CA GLY A 461 2.37 92.97 -12.86
C GLY A 461 3.01 91.90 -13.75
N GLY A 462 4.06 92.29 -14.47
CA GLY A 462 4.89 91.39 -15.26
C GLY A 462 5.78 90.52 -14.36
N ALA A 463 5.90 89.24 -14.71
CA ALA A 463 6.96 88.36 -14.23
C ALA A 463 7.91 88.07 -15.40
N ASN A 464 9.17 88.44 -15.19
CA ASN A 464 10.27 88.37 -16.13
C ASN A 464 10.71 86.92 -16.35
N GLU A 465 10.80 86.46 -17.59
CA GLU A 465 11.46 85.20 -17.95
C GLU A 465 12.98 85.46 -18.05
N ILE A 466 13.73 84.90 -17.09
CA ILE A 466 15.20 84.95 -17.04
C ILE A 466 15.75 83.87 -17.97
N VAL A 467 16.36 84.29 -19.08
CA VAL A 467 17.17 83.44 -19.96
C VAL A 467 18.63 83.53 -19.53
N THR A 468 19.20 82.43 -19.05
CA THR A 468 20.63 82.31 -18.72
C THR A 468 21.40 81.78 -19.93
N CYS A 469 22.22 82.64 -20.55
CA CYS A 469 23.21 82.20 -21.54
C CYS A 469 24.56 82.01 -20.86
N THR A 470 25.11 80.79 -20.96
CA THR A 470 26.44 80.45 -20.46
C THR A 470 27.51 80.78 -21.53
N ASN A 471 28.63 81.33 -21.07
CA ASN A 471 29.89 81.66 -21.77
C ASN A 471 29.93 82.93 -22.64
N CYS A 472 30.27 84.05 -21.99
CA CYS A 472 31.13 85.07 -22.58
C CYS A 472 32.51 84.99 -21.89
N GLY A 473 33.57 84.85 -22.69
CA GLY A 473 34.94 85.18 -22.25
C GLY A 473 35.06 86.67 -21.90
N PRO A 474 36.26 87.15 -21.52
CA PRO A 474 36.40 88.35 -20.70
C PRO A 474 36.18 89.62 -21.54
N ASN A 475 34.93 90.03 -21.73
CA ASN A 475 34.40 91.39 -21.88
C ASN A 475 32.91 91.33 -22.34
N PRO A 476 32.06 92.31 -21.94
CA PRO A 476 30.60 92.18 -22.04
C PRO A 476 30.07 92.45 -23.46
N CYS A 477 29.29 91.52 -24.02
CA CYS A 477 28.65 91.65 -25.33
C CYS A 477 27.18 92.08 -25.20
N THR A 478 26.84 93.24 -25.77
CA THR A 478 25.47 93.72 -26.03
C THR A 478 25.13 93.49 -27.50
N HIS A 479 24.31 92.51 -27.88
CA HIS A 479 23.68 92.52 -29.21
C HIS A 479 22.27 91.94 -29.25
N THR A 480 21.47 92.67 -30.01
CA THR A 480 20.06 92.54 -30.38
C THR A 480 19.79 91.35 -31.30
N ALA A 481 18.61 90.76 -31.14
CA ALA A 481 18.13 89.61 -31.90
C ALA A 481 18.08 89.88 -33.41
N THR A 482 18.95 89.21 -34.17
CA THR A 482 18.66 88.77 -35.54
C THR A 482 19.64 87.66 -35.92
N ASN A 483 19.09 86.62 -36.57
CA ASN A 483 19.76 85.56 -37.33
C ASN A 483 20.28 84.34 -36.57
N GLY A 484 19.56 83.23 -36.78
CA GLY A 484 20.17 81.98 -37.21
C GLY A 484 21.00 81.21 -36.20
N CYS A 485 20.36 80.64 -35.17
CA CYS A 485 20.90 79.49 -34.46
C CYS A 485 20.01 78.28 -34.72
N ALA A 486 20.48 77.38 -35.59
CA ALA A 486 19.97 76.03 -35.69
C ALA A 486 20.33 75.28 -34.40
N ALA A 487 19.42 75.29 -33.43
CA ALA A 487 19.53 74.44 -32.26
C ALA A 487 18.91 73.09 -32.59
N GLU A 488 19.73 72.09 -32.89
CA GLU A 488 19.33 70.69 -32.88
C GLU A 488 19.09 70.27 -31.43
N VAL A 489 17.93 70.65 -30.91
CA VAL A 489 17.45 70.23 -29.60
C VAL A 489 16.80 68.86 -29.79
N ARG A 490 17.58 67.79 -29.64
CA ARG A 490 17.02 66.47 -29.35
C ARG A 490 16.48 66.46 -27.92
N LYS A 491 15.38 67.19 -27.69
CA LYS A 491 14.51 67.02 -26.52
C LYS A 491 13.86 65.65 -26.67
N LYS A 492 14.37 64.67 -25.93
CA LYS A 492 13.69 63.39 -25.75
C LYS A 492 12.45 63.69 -24.92
N GLU A 493 11.34 63.96 -25.60
CA GLU A 493 10.03 64.18 -24.97
C GLU A 493 9.78 63.07 -23.94
N PRO A 494 9.42 63.39 -22.67
CA PRO A 494 9.00 62.36 -21.74
C PRO A 494 7.81 61.63 -22.37
N PRO A 495 7.83 60.28 -22.43
CA PRO A 495 6.84 59.55 -23.21
C PRO A 495 5.45 59.88 -22.68
N HIS A 496 4.55 60.24 -23.59
CA HIS A 496 3.13 60.42 -23.29
C HIS A 496 2.65 59.22 -22.45
N PRO A 497 1.90 59.40 -21.35
CA PRO A 497 1.52 58.30 -20.44
C PRO A 497 0.81 57.14 -21.17
N ILE A 498 0.09 57.46 -22.25
CA ILE A 498 -0.51 56.51 -23.20
C ILE A 498 0.54 55.63 -23.92
N ARG A 499 1.69 56.20 -24.31
CA ARG A 499 2.79 55.44 -24.94
C ARG A 499 3.44 54.49 -23.93
N VAL A 500 3.55 54.89 -22.65
CA VAL A 500 4.05 54.03 -21.57
C VAL A 500 3.11 52.85 -21.33
N ALA A 501 1.80 53.10 -21.21
CA ALA A 501 0.78 52.07 -21.05
C ALA A 501 0.81 51.03 -22.19
N LYS A 502 0.88 51.49 -23.45
CA LYS A 502 1.01 50.59 -24.61
C LYS A 502 2.32 49.78 -24.60
N THR A 503 3.40 50.36 -24.10
CA THR A 503 4.70 49.67 -24.02
C THR A 503 4.66 48.54 -23.00
N ILE A 504 3.94 48.72 -21.88
CA ILE A 504 3.74 47.69 -20.85
C ILE A 504 2.99 46.48 -21.45
N ASP A 505 1.86 46.72 -22.12
CA ASP A 505 1.10 45.65 -22.78
C ASP A 505 1.99 44.88 -23.80
N VAL A 506 2.80 45.58 -24.61
CA VAL A 506 3.68 44.94 -25.60
C VAL A 506 4.77 44.07 -24.96
N ILE A 507 5.34 44.52 -23.85
CA ILE A 507 6.32 43.74 -23.10
C ILE A 507 5.63 42.51 -22.49
N ALA A 508 4.48 42.69 -21.84
CA ALA A 508 3.73 41.63 -21.17
C ALA A 508 3.33 40.50 -22.13
N ARG A 509 2.96 40.83 -23.37
CA ARG A 509 2.62 39.85 -24.43
C ARG A 509 3.73 38.85 -24.74
N ILE A 510 4.99 39.20 -24.51
CA ILE A 510 6.14 38.34 -24.79
C ILE A 510 6.67 37.73 -23.50
N THR A 511 6.84 38.53 -22.45
CA THR A 511 7.50 38.11 -21.22
C THR A 511 6.69 37.07 -20.46
N PHE A 512 5.38 37.23 -20.33
CA PHE A 512 4.54 36.30 -19.57
C PHE A 512 4.45 34.92 -20.24
N PRO A 513 4.11 34.79 -21.54
CA PRO A 513 4.10 33.48 -22.20
C PRO A 513 5.48 32.81 -22.23
N ALA A 514 6.56 33.57 -22.48
CA ALA A 514 7.92 33.01 -22.49
C ALA A 514 8.33 32.51 -21.11
N ALA A 515 8.09 33.28 -20.05
CA ALA A 515 8.39 32.87 -18.68
C ALA A 515 7.55 31.65 -18.25
N TYR A 516 6.27 31.60 -18.63
CA TYR A 516 5.42 30.45 -18.33
C TYR A 516 5.87 29.20 -19.09
N PHE A 517 6.28 29.31 -20.34
CA PHE A 517 6.84 28.19 -21.10
C PHE A 517 8.14 27.65 -20.48
N VAL A 518 9.04 28.53 -20.03
CA VAL A 518 10.24 28.14 -19.28
C VAL A 518 9.87 27.41 -17.98
N PHE A 519 8.85 27.89 -17.27
CA PHE A 519 8.34 27.20 -16.09
C PHE A 519 7.78 25.81 -16.42
N LEU A 520 6.92 25.67 -17.44
CA LEU A 520 6.33 24.39 -17.81
C LEU A 520 7.40 23.35 -18.19
N THR A 521 8.38 23.77 -18.99
CA THR A 521 9.49 22.89 -19.40
C THR A 521 10.33 22.47 -18.19
N PHE A 522 10.71 23.41 -17.33
CA PHE A 522 11.43 23.11 -16.09
C PHE A 522 10.64 22.17 -15.17
N PHE A 523 9.35 22.46 -14.94
CA PHE A 523 8.48 21.70 -14.04
C PHE A 523 8.38 20.25 -14.48
N PHE A 524 8.01 20.00 -15.74
CA PHE A 524 7.84 18.63 -16.24
C PHE A 524 9.18 17.90 -16.35
N ILE A 525 10.28 18.55 -16.75
CA ILE A 525 11.59 17.89 -16.79
C ILE A 525 12.05 17.50 -15.38
N HIS A 526 11.93 18.42 -14.42
CA HIS A 526 12.35 18.19 -13.04
C HIS A 526 11.53 17.08 -12.39
N TYR A 527 10.20 17.13 -12.45
CA TYR A 527 9.36 16.17 -11.73
C TYR A 527 9.14 14.84 -12.50
N LYS A 528 9.26 14.82 -13.83
CA LYS A 528 9.27 13.57 -14.61
C LYS A 528 10.63 12.86 -14.54
N GLY A 529 11.74 13.59 -14.50
CA GLY A 529 13.09 13.02 -14.44
C GLY A 529 13.47 12.44 -13.07
N VAL A 530 12.69 12.74 -12.03
CA VAL A 530 12.88 12.22 -10.66
C VAL A 530 12.02 10.95 -10.41
N SER A 531 11.11 10.61 -11.34
CA SER A 531 10.26 9.41 -11.30
C SER A 531 11.12 8.16 -11.33
#